data_AF-A0A947AIS2-F1
#
_entry.id   AF-A0A947AIS2-F1
#
_cell.length_a   1.000
_cell.length_b   1.000
_cell.length_c   1.000
_cell.angle_alpha   90.00
_cell.angle_beta   90.00
_cell.angle_gamma   90.00
#
_symmetry.space_group_name_H-M   'P 1'
#
loop_
_entity.id
_entity.type
_entity.pdbx_description
1 polymer ?
#
loop_
_entity_poly.entity_id
_entity_poly.type
_entity_poly.pdbx_seq_one_letter_code
_entity_poly.pdbx_strand_id
1 'polypeptide(L)'
;MEQKDQVYVKLQQHLDSQAVGFPATKSGVELKILKHIFTPQEAEIACFLNYRMEALETIYPRVKHLVGSKQELEEIFDGIQKKGGIESKSKNGEKQYCNAPLVVGMYEYQNYRLTPEFIKDFNKYTSGMKFGIDLLSTELPQMRTIPVAKSIHPEHHVSTFDEVTTLLKQAKEPFVIVECICRKKKSMGGKSCKKTDRKETCLAIGDMAQTTIDSGYGREISRDEAMSIIEQNQKDGLVLQPSNTKKAEFICSCCGCCCGMLGMHKSLPKPVDFWATNFRAKVNAESCVACGMCE
;
A
#
# COMPACT_ATOMS: atom_id res chain seq x y z
N MET A 1 26.70 14.12 -12.85
CA MET A 1 25.53 13.22 -12.78
C MET A 1 25.22 12.78 -14.20
N GLU A 2 25.28 11.49 -14.49
CA GLU A 2 25.05 10.98 -15.84
C GLU A 2 23.64 11.36 -16.32
N GLN A 3 23.44 11.50 -17.62
CA GLN A 3 22.12 11.86 -18.21
C GLN A 3 21.02 10.86 -17.79
N LYS A 4 21.39 9.58 -17.60
CA LYS A 4 20.52 8.51 -17.10
C LYS A 4 20.11 8.67 -15.64
N ASP A 5 20.86 9.42 -14.83
CA ASP A 5 20.50 9.68 -13.43
C ASP A 5 19.53 10.87 -13.31
N GLN A 6 19.58 11.80 -14.25
CA GLN A 6 18.68 12.96 -14.27
C GLN A 6 17.22 12.57 -14.45
N VAL A 7 16.92 11.53 -15.25
CA VAL A 7 15.53 11.10 -15.45
C VAL A 7 14.89 10.56 -14.17
N TYR A 8 15.65 9.84 -13.33
CA TYR A 8 15.13 9.36 -12.06
C TYR A 8 14.92 10.50 -11.06
N VAL A 9 15.73 11.55 -11.11
CA VAL A 9 15.51 12.77 -10.32
C VAL A 9 14.21 13.45 -10.75
N LYS A 10 13.96 13.56 -12.07
CA LYS A 10 12.68 14.10 -12.59
C LYS A 10 11.49 13.27 -12.13
N LEU A 11 11.58 11.94 -12.23
CA LEU A 11 10.51 11.05 -11.77
C LEU A 11 10.27 11.19 -10.27
N GLN A 12 11.34 11.25 -9.46
CA GLN A 12 11.24 11.48 -8.02
C GLN A 12 10.47 12.78 -7.73
N GLN A 13 10.86 13.89 -8.36
CA GLN A 13 10.20 15.19 -8.19
C GLN A 13 8.73 15.17 -8.62
N HIS A 14 8.43 14.48 -9.73
CA HIS A 14 7.07 14.30 -10.21
C HIS A 14 6.21 13.53 -9.21
N LEU A 15 6.70 12.41 -8.70
CA LEU A 15 6.02 11.59 -7.69
C LEU A 15 5.84 12.37 -6.36
N ASP A 16 6.84 13.16 -5.98
CA ASP A 16 6.79 13.99 -4.75
C ASP A 16 5.74 15.09 -4.81
N SER A 17 5.37 15.53 -6.01
CA SER A 17 4.30 16.52 -6.22
C SER A 17 2.87 15.93 -6.21
N GLN A 18 2.73 14.60 -6.12
CA GLN A 18 1.43 13.94 -6.10
C GLN A 18 0.79 13.98 -4.70
N ALA A 19 -0.43 13.44 -4.57
CA ALA A 19 -1.18 13.44 -3.31
C ALA A 19 -0.44 12.78 -2.13
N VAL A 20 0.48 11.86 -2.42
CA VAL A 20 1.34 11.19 -1.46
C VAL A 20 2.78 11.45 -1.88
N GLY A 21 3.52 12.18 -1.07
CA GLY A 21 4.89 12.57 -1.37
C GLY A 21 5.85 11.38 -1.53
N PHE A 22 6.95 11.65 -2.23
CA PHE A 22 8.07 10.74 -2.46
C PHE A 22 9.36 11.53 -2.27
N PRO A 23 9.65 11.97 -1.03
CA PRO A 23 10.65 12.99 -0.78
C PRO A 23 12.06 12.55 -1.15
N ALA A 24 12.84 13.47 -1.71
CA ALA A 24 14.27 13.29 -1.92
C ALA A 24 15.02 13.11 -0.59
N THR A 25 16.10 12.32 -0.61
CA THR A 25 16.99 12.14 0.54
C THR A 25 18.41 12.62 0.24
N LYS A 26 19.15 13.04 1.27
CA LYS A 26 20.58 13.35 1.13
C LYS A 26 21.41 12.18 0.59
N SER A 27 20.91 10.96 0.75
CA SER A 27 21.61 9.74 0.35
C SER A 27 21.34 9.29 -1.09
N GLY A 28 20.34 9.88 -1.76
CA GLY A 28 19.90 9.47 -3.10
C GLY A 28 19.35 8.04 -3.16
N VAL A 29 19.00 7.43 -2.02
CA VAL A 29 18.54 6.03 -1.96
C VAL A 29 17.19 5.84 -2.64
N GLU A 30 16.36 6.88 -2.66
CA GLU A 30 15.09 6.94 -3.39
C GLU A 30 15.26 6.68 -4.89
N LEU A 31 16.37 7.15 -5.47
CA LEU A 31 16.67 6.92 -6.89
C LEU A 31 17.02 5.45 -7.15
N LYS A 32 17.58 4.74 -6.18
CA LYS A 32 17.85 3.30 -6.29
C LYS A 32 16.57 2.49 -6.27
N ILE A 33 15.59 2.92 -5.46
CA ILE A 33 14.24 2.33 -5.46
C ILE A 33 13.60 2.51 -6.84
N LEU A 34 13.65 3.71 -7.42
CA LEU A 34 13.12 3.94 -8.76
C LEU A 34 13.84 3.12 -9.84
N LYS A 35 15.17 3.03 -9.79
CA LYS A 35 15.98 2.21 -10.72
C LYS A 35 15.68 0.71 -10.63
N HIS A 36 15.19 0.23 -9.49
CA HIS A 36 14.77 -1.16 -9.35
C HIS A 36 13.47 -1.45 -10.14
N ILE A 37 12.61 -0.44 -10.29
CA ILE A 37 11.26 -0.58 -10.84
C ILE A 37 11.20 -0.13 -12.31
N PHE A 38 11.89 0.96 -12.65
CA PHE A 38 11.81 1.61 -13.96
C PHE A 38 13.13 1.52 -14.71
N THR A 39 13.07 1.30 -16.02
CA THR A 39 14.17 1.64 -16.93
C THR A 39 14.22 3.16 -17.13
N PRO A 40 15.30 3.74 -17.69
CA PRO A 40 15.36 5.17 -17.95
C PRO A 40 14.22 5.68 -18.84
N GLN A 41 13.85 4.94 -19.89
CA GLN A 41 12.77 5.32 -20.81
C GLN A 41 11.41 5.30 -20.09
N GLU A 42 11.16 4.26 -19.29
CA GLU A 42 9.93 4.13 -18.51
C GLU A 42 9.81 5.21 -17.44
N ALA A 43 10.92 5.57 -16.81
CA ALA A 43 10.95 6.65 -15.82
C ALA A 43 10.59 7.99 -16.46
N GLU A 44 11.03 8.23 -17.70
CA GLU A 44 10.66 9.43 -18.45
C GLU A 44 9.17 9.43 -18.78
N ILE A 45 8.64 8.31 -19.29
CA ILE A 45 7.23 8.16 -19.64
C ILE A 45 6.33 8.29 -18.40
N ALA A 46 6.75 7.72 -17.25
CA ALA A 46 6.00 7.79 -16.00
C ALA A 46 5.87 9.21 -15.44
N CYS A 47 6.72 10.17 -15.86
CA CYS A 47 6.57 11.58 -15.52
C CYS A 47 5.34 12.23 -16.18
N PHE A 48 4.74 11.59 -17.20
CA PHE A 48 3.57 12.12 -17.90
C PHE A 48 2.25 11.52 -17.41
N LEU A 49 2.31 10.59 -16.47
CA LEU A 49 1.16 10.05 -15.76
C LEU A 49 0.80 10.93 -14.56
N ASN A 50 -0.37 10.70 -13.97
CA ASN A 50 -0.84 11.37 -12.77
C ASN A 50 -1.38 10.32 -11.78
N TYR A 51 -1.82 10.70 -10.58
CA TYR A 51 -2.57 9.82 -9.68
C TYR A 51 -3.97 9.46 -10.22
N ARG A 52 -4.48 10.22 -11.20
CA ARG A 52 -5.76 9.94 -11.85
C ARG A 52 -5.58 9.00 -13.03
N MET A 53 -6.48 8.02 -13.14
CA MET A 53 -6.55 7.09 -14.27
C MET A 53 -6.88 7.83 -15.58
N GLU A 54 -6.01 7.69 -16.58
CA GLU A 54 -6.18 8.27 -17.90
C GLU A 54 -6.07 7.21 -18.99
N ALA A 55 -6.84 7.37 -20.07
CA ALA A 55 -6.79 6.44 -21.22
C ALA A 55 -5.53 6.66 -22.06
N LEU A 56 -5.12 5.61 -22.78
CA LEU A 56 -3.98 5.66 -23.70
C LEU A 56 -4.09 6.81 -24.71
N GLU A 57 -5.29 7.06 -25.22
CA GLU A 57 -5.61 8.16 -26.14
C GLU A 57 -5.30 9.55 -25.56
N THR A 58 -5.46 9.71 -24.25
CA THR A 58 -5.17 10.96 -23.53
C THR A 58 -3.68 11.08 -23.20
N ILE A 59 -2.99 9.97 -23.00
CA ILE A 59 -1.57 9.96 -22.60
C ILE A 59 -0.66 10.07 -23.83
N TYR A 60 -0.96 9.35 -24.90
CA TYR A 60 -0.11 9.24 -26.09
C TYR A 60 0.33 10.60 -26.68
N PRO A 61 -0.53 11.63 -26.84
CA PRO A 61 -0.09 12.92 -27.36
C PRO A 61 1.02 13.60 -26.55
N ARG A 62 1.10 13.33 -25.23
CA ARG A 62 2.13 13.87 -24.34
C ARG A 62 3.48 13.18 -24.51
N VAL A 63 3.47 11.89 -24.85
CA VAL A 63 4.67 11.03 -24.89
C VAL A 63 5.07 10.56 -26.29
N LYS A 64 4.35 10.97 -27.35
CA LYS A 64 4.63 10.58 -28.76
C LYS A 64 6.05 10.86 -29.28
N HIS A 65 6.84 11.65 -28.55
CA HIS A 65 8.24 11.93 -28.88
C HIS A 65 9.22 10.93 -28.23
N LEU A 66 8.71 10.07 -27.34
CA LEU A 66 9.45 9.05 -26.59
C LEU A 66 9.12 7.61 -27.04
N VAL A 67 8.09 7.46 -27.88
CA VAL A 67 7.57 6.19 -28.38
C VAL A 67 7.16 6.35 -29.84
N GLY A 68 7.32 5.30 -30.66
CA GLY A 68 6.99 5.30 -32.08
C GLY A 68 5.51 5.05 -32.39
N SER A 69 4.75 4.46 -31.46
CA SER A 69 3.32 4.18 -31.66
C SER A 69 2.53 4.07 -30.34
N LYS A 70 1.19 4.08 -30.45
CA LYS A 70 0.30 3.80 -29.30
C LYS A 70 0.46 2.37 -28.79
N GLN A 71 0.65 1.41 -29.70
CA GLN A 71 0.87 0.02 -29.34
C GLN A 71 2.16 -0.13 -28.52
N GLU A 72 3.25 0.52 -28.94
CA GLU A 72 4.50 0.53 -28.18
C GLU A 72 4.31 1.17 -26.79
N LEU A 73 3.52 2.24 -26.68
CA LEU A 73 3.21 2.85 -25.38
C LEU A 73 2.46 1.88 -24.45
N GLU A 74 1.48 1.14 -24.98
CA GLU A 74 0.76 0.12 -24.21
C GLU A 74 1.70 -1.00 -23.76
N GLU A 75 2.58 -1.49 -24.63
CA GLU A 75 3.58 -2.51 -24.29
C GLU A 75 4.54 -2.03 -23.19
N ILE A 76 4.97 -0.76 -23.25
CA ILE A 76 5.78 -0.14 -22.19
C ILE A 76 4.99 -0.08 -20.88
N PHE A 77 3.73 0.38 -20.89
CA PHE A 77 2.92 0.42 -19.68
C PHE A 77 2.68 -0.97 -19.08
N ASP A 78 2.40 -1.97 -19.89
CA ASP A 78 2.27 -3.36 -19.44
C ASP A 78 3.60 -3.85 -18.81
N GLY A 79 4.74 -3.42 -19.36
CA GLY A 79 6.07 -3.68 -18.80
C GLY A 79 6.30 -3.02 -17.43
N ILE A 80 5.91 -1.75 -17.28
CA ILE A 80 6.00 -1.02 -16.01
C ILE A 80 5.05 -1.63 -14.97
N GLN A 81 3.84 -2.00 -15.36
CA GLN A 81 2.86 -2.64 -14.49
C GLN A 81 3.38 -3.97 -13.94
N LYS A 82 3.98 -4.82 -14.78
CA LYS A 82 4.64 -6.08 -14.34
C LYS A 82 5.81 -5.85 -13.38
N LYS A 83 6.39 -4.65 -13.36
CA LYS A 83 7.41 -4.22 -12.40
C LYS A 83 6.84 -3.52 -11.17
N GLY A 84 5.54 -3.26 -11.15
CA GLY A 84 4.86 -2.60 -10.04
C GLY A 84 5.09 -1.10 -9.98
N GLY A 85 5.34 -0.43 -11.11
CA GLY A 85 5.58 1.02 -11.12
C GLY A 85 4.34 1.88 -11.34
N ILE A 86 3.28 1.32 -11.92
CA ILE A 86 2.04 2.02 -12.26
C ILE A 86 0.84 1.13 -11.96
N GLU A 87 -0.33 1.74 -11.93
CA GLU A 87 -1.60 1.00 -11.87
C GLU A 87 -2.31 1.09 -13.21
N SER A 88 -3.07 0.05 -13.53
CA SER A 88 -3.99 0.08 -14.65
C SER A 88 -5.33 -0.53 -14.27
N LYS A 89 -6.37 -0.09 -14.99
CA LYS A 89 -7.69 -0.72 -14.93
C LYS A 89 -8.30 -0.78 -16.32
N SER A 90 -9.12 -1.81 -16.53
CA SER A 90 -9.96 -1.89 -17.72
C SER A 90 -11.32 -1.23 -17.45
N LYS A 91 -11.69 -0.24 -18.26
CA LYS A 91 -13.01 0.42 -18.22
C LYS A 91 -13.59 0.43 -19.62
N ASN A 92 -14.76 -0.19 -19.79
CA ASN A 92 -15.45 -0.31 -21.09
C ASN A 92 -14.58 -0.95 -22.21
N GLY A 93 -13.69 -1.88 -21.85
CA GLY A 93 -12.78 -2.52 -22.81
C GLY A 93 -11.51 -1.72 -23.11
N GLU A 94 -11.35 -0.52 -22.55
CA GLU A 94 -10.14 0.29 -22.69
C GLU A 94 -9.32 0.31 -21.39
N LYS A 95 -7.99 0.14 -21.50
CA LYS A 95 -7.08 0.28 -20.36
C LYS A 95 -6.85 1.75 -20.03
N GLN A 96 -6.89 2.07 -18.75
CA GLN A 96 -6.51 3.36 -18.18
C GLN A 96 -5.33 3.17 -17.24
N TYR A 97 -4.47 4.18 -17.12
CA TYR A 97 -3.20 4.11 -16.39
C TYR A 97 -3.01 5.32 -15.46
N CYS A 98 -2.33 5.11 -14.34
CA CYS A 98 -1.90 6.17 -13.41
C CYS A 98 -0.61 5.79 -12.66
N ASN A 99 0.07 6.76 -12.05
CA ASN A 99 1.17 6.48 -11.14
C ASN A 99 0.67 5.75 -9.89
N ALA A 100 1.35 4.67 -9.51
CA ALA A 100 1.14 4.05 -8.21
C ALA A 100 1.82 4.89 -7.11
N PRO A 101 1.22 5.04 -5.91
CA PRO A 101 1.94 5.60 -4.77
C PRO A 101 3.05 4.63 -4.31
N LEU A 102 4.04 5.10 -3.54
CA LEU A 102 5.13 4.22 -3.10
C LEU A 102 4.62 3.12 -2.14
N VAL A 103 3.89 3.51 -1.11
CA VAL A 103 3.30 2.62 -0.11
C VAL A 103 1.81 2.53 -0.37
N VAL A 104 1.25 1.33 -0.17
CA VAL A 104 -0.04 0.92 -0.73
C VAL A 104 -0.02 1.06 -2.27
N GLY A 105 1.03 0.54 -2.87
CA GLY A 105 1.27 0.64 -4.31
C GLY A 105 2.58 -0.03 -4.70
N MET A 106 3.55 0.75 -5.19
CA MET A 106 4.79 0.24 -5.76
C MET A 106 5.52 -0.76 -4.85
N TYR A 107 5.57 -0.51 -3.54
CA TYR A 107 6.18 -1.38 -2.56
C TYR A 107 5.45 -2.72 -2.48
N GLU A 108 4.13 -2.72 -2.27
CA GLU A 108 3.29 -3.92 -2.22
C GLU A 108 3.40 -4.74 -3.52
N TYR A 109 3.51 -4.07 -4.67
CA TYR A 109 3.70 -4.73 -5.97
C TYR A 109 5.07 -5.42 -6.10
N GLN A 110 6.04 -5.13 -5.22
CA GLN A 110 7.30 -5.88 -5.16
C GLN A 110 7.20 -7.22 -4.43
N ASN A 111 6.04 -7.61 -3.90
CA ASN A 111 5.92 -8.81 -3.05
C ASN A 111 6.50 -10.09 -3.68
N TYR A 112 6.47 -10.22 -5.01
CA TYR A 112 7.02 -11.37 -5.75
C TYR A 112 8.36 -11.06 -6.46
N ARG A 113 8.93 -9.88 -6.22
CA ARG A 113 10.18 -9.38 -6.83
C ARG A 113 11.19 -8.84 -5.81
N LEU A 114 10.93 -9.02 -4.51
CA LEU A 114 11.81 -8.56 -3.45
C LEU A 114 13.23 -9.14 -3.60
N THR A 115 14.24 -8.26 -3.53
CA THR A 115 15.64 -8.64 -3.41
C THR A 115 16.25 -8.10 -2.11
N PRO A 116 17.33 -8.70 -1.58
CA PRO A 116 18.05 -8.15 -0.43
C PRO A 116 18.49 -6.69 -0.61
N GLU A 117 18.91 -6.32 -1.84
CA GLU A 117 19.32 -4.97 -2.20
C GLU A 117 18.15 -4.00 -2.12
N PHE A 118 17.00 -4.34 -2.71
CA PHE A 118 15.79 -3.53 -2.63
C PHE A 118 15.34 -3.36 -1.18
N ILE A 119 15.35 -4.43 -0.38
CA ILE A 119 15.00 -4.38 1.04
C ILE A 119 15.91 -3.43 1.80
N LYS A 120 17.23 -3.48 1.53
CA LYS A 120 18.22 -2.59 2.16
C LYS A 120 17.95 -1.13 1.81
N ASP A 121 17.77 -0.83 0.53
CA ASP A 121 17.54 0.54 0.06
C ASP A 121 16.19 1.08 0.54
N PHE A 122 15.13 0.27 0.51
CA PHE A 122 13.80 0.62 1.01
C PHE A 122 13.79 0.85 2.53
N ASN A 123 14.49 0.02 3.32
CA ASN A 123 14.61 0.25 4.77
C ASN A 123 15.37 1.54 5.06
N LYS A 124 16.44 1.83 4.32
CA LYS A 124 17.20 3.09 4.47
C LYS A 124 16.32 4.29 4.14
N TYR A 125 15.55 4.23 3.06
CA TYR A 125 14.61 5.28 2.68
C TYR A 125 13.53 5.52 3.74
N THR A 126 12.83 4.44 4.13
CA THR A 126 11.69 4.52 5.06
C THR A 126 12.08 4.78 6.52
N SER A 127 13.37 4.63 6.87
CA SER A 127 13.89 5.04 8.18
C SER A 127 14.06 6.56 8.33
N GLY A 128 13.99 7.31 7.23
CA GLY A 128 14.08 8.76 7.26
C GLY A 128 12.82 9.40 7.83
N MET A 129 12.98 10.32 8.79
CA MET A 129 11.86 11.05 9.40
C MET A 129 11.01 11.81 8.38
N LYS A 130 11.63 12.37 7.33
CA LYS A 130 10.92 13.10 6.27
C LYS A 130 9.87 12.23 5.58
N PHE A 131 10.24 11.00 5.19
CA PHE A 131 9.30 10.06 4.59
C PHE A 131 8.13 9.72 5.53
N GLY A 132 8.43 9.48 6.81
CA GLY A 132 7.38 9.19 7.79
C GLY A 132 6.41 10.35 7.99
N ILE A 133 6.92 11.59 8.04
CA ILE A 133 6.07 12.79 8.15
C ILE A 133 5.21 12.95 6.89
N ASP A 134 5.79 12.87 5.70
CA ASP A 134 5.06 13.08 4.43
C ASP A 134 3.96 12.01 4.25
N LEU A 135 4.22 10.75 4.65
CA LEU A 135 3.24 9.67 4.56
C LEU A 135 2.11 9.78 5.59
N LEU A 136 2.42 10.24 6.81
CA LEU A 136 1.47 10.27 7.92
C LEU A 136 0.71 11.60 8.06
N SER A 137 1.23 12.68 7.46
CA SER A 137 0.67 14.04 7.57
C SER A 137 -0.14 14.44 6.32
N THR A 138 -0.48 13.49 5.46
CA THR A 138 -1.42 13.73 4.34
C THR A 138 -2.77 14.18 4.87
N GLU A 139 -3.46 15.09 4.17
CA GLU A 139 -4.79 15.58 4.56
C GLU A 139 -5.80 14.44 4.80
N LEU A 140 -5.72 13.38 3.97
CA LEU A 140 -6.47 12.15 4.15
C LEU A 140 -5.51 10.96 4.25
N PRO A 141 -5.39 10.32 5.43
CA PRO A 141 -4.57 9.12 5.59
C PRO A 141 -5.03 8.00 4.65
N GLN A 142 -4.10 7.26 4.04
CA GLN A 142 -4.43 6.19 3.09
C GLN A 142 -5.09 4.98 3.75
N MET A 143 -4.79 4.71 5.02
CA MET A 143 -5.31 3.58 5.79
C MET A 143 -6.02 4.06 7.03
N ARG A 144 -7.06 3.34 7.44
CA ARG A 144 -7.63 3.45 8.79
C ARG A 144 -7.48 2.14 9.53
N THR A 145 -7.48 2.19 10.86
CA THR A 145 -7.50 0.96 11.66
C THR A 145 -8.91 0.66 12.12
N ILE A 146 -9.31 -0.60 11.99
CA ILE A 146 -10.57 -1.09 12.52
C ILE A 146 -10.31 -1.94 13.77
N PRO A 147 -10.94 -1.62 14.92
CA PRO A 147 -10.87 -2.46 16.10
C PRO A 147 -11.46 -3.86 15.87
N VAL A 148 -11.09 -4.82 16.71
CA VAL A 148 -11.76 -6.12 16.72
C VAL A 148 -13.20 -5.93 17.19
N ALA A 149 -14.18 -6.47 16.46
CA ALA A 149 -15.61 -6.26 16.74
C ALA A 149 -16.01 -6.61 18.18
N LYS A 150 -15.37 -7.63 18.78
CA LYS A 150 -15.58 -8.03 20.20
C LYS A 150 -15.16 -6.97 21.21
N SER A 151 -14.37 -5.97 20.80
CA SER A 151 -13.89 -4.88 21.65
C SER A 151 -14.78 -3.63 21.58
N ILE A 152 -15.87 -3.67 20.82
CA ILE A 152 -16.80 -2.55 20.65
C ILE A 152 -18.12 -2.91 21.35
N HIS A 153 -18.60 -2.03 22.24
CA HIS A 153 -19.98 -2.09 22.70
C HIS A 153 -20.88 -1.51 21.59
N PRO A 154 -21.97 -2.18 21.17
CA PRO A 154 -22.86 -1.64 20.16
C PRO A 154 -23.55 -0.37 20.69
N GLU A 155 -23.02 0.79 20.32
CA GLU A 155 -23.69 2.07 20.50
C GLU A 155 -24.33 2.48 19.16
N HIS A 156 -25.61 2.85 19.19
CA HIS A 156 -26.47 3.10 18.02
C HIS A 156 -26.03 4.24 17.07
N HIS A 157 -24.84 4.81 17.25
CA HIS A 157 -24.32 5.95 16.49
C HIS A 157 -23.01 5.68 15.74
N VAL A 158 -22.47 4.46 15.80
CA VAL A 158 -21.25 4.13 15.04
C VAL A 158 -21.62 3.58 13.67
N SER A 159 -21.10 4.22 12.63
CA SER A 159 -21.29 3.78 11.25
C SER A 159 -20.79 2.35 11.06
N THR A 160 -21.56 1.51 10.36
CA THR A 160 -21.16 0.12 9.98
C THR A 160 -19.90 0.06 9.12
N PHE A 161 -19.39 1.23 8.74
CA PHE A 161 -18.15 1.46 8.02
C PHE A 161 -16.89 0.99 8.74
N ASP A 162 -16.93 0.86 10.07
CA ASP A 162 -15.80 0.37 10.87
C ASP A 162 -15.98 -1.06 11.35
N GLU A 163 -16.80 -1.84 10.64
CA GLU A 163 -16.85 -3.29 10.79
C GLU A 163 -16.28 -3.93 9.53
N VAL A 164 -15.13 -4.60 9.64
CA VAL A 164 -14.51 -5.28 8.49
C VAL A 164 -15.46 -6.29 7.85
N THR A 165 -16.28 -6.96 8.65
CA THR A 165 -17.34 -7.86 8.17
C THR A 165 -18.33 -7.15 7.25
N THR A 166 -18.74 -5.93 7.60
CA THR A 166 -19.66 -5.15 6.77
C THR A 166 -18.98 -4.65 5.50
N LEU A 167 -17.71 -4.23 5.60
CA LEU A 167 -16.90 -3.88 4.42
C LEU A 167 -16.80 -5.05 3.42
N LEU A 168 -16.49 -6.25 3.89
CA LEU A 168 -16.41 -7.44 3.05
C LEU A 168 -17.76 -7.88 2.49
N LYS A 169 -18.85 -7.75 3.25
CA LYS A 169 -20.21 -8.04 2.76
C LYS A 169 -20.69 -7.08 1.67
N GLN A 170 -20.26 -5.82 1.71
CA GLN A 170 -20.63 -4.80 0.73
C GLN A 170 -19.63 -4.65 -0.41
N ALA A 171 -18.44 -5.23 -0.26
CA ALA A 171 -17.39 -5.20 -1.26
C ALA A 171 -17.83 -5.85 -2.58
N LYS A 172 -17.37 -5.26 -3.68
CA LYS A 172 -17.48 -5.85 -5.01
C LYS A 172 -16.34 -6.85 -5.20
N GLU A 173 -16.66 -7.96 -5.84
CA GLU A 173 -15.67 -8.90 -6.36
C GLU A 173 -14.85 -8.28 -7.49
N PRO A 174 -13.64 -8.81 -7.77
CA PRO A 174 -13.03 -10.00 -7.15
C PRO A 174 -12.40 -9.76 -5.76
N PHE A 175 -12.07 -10.86 -5.07
CA PHE A 175 -11.25 -10.85 -3.85
C PHE A 175 -9.96 -11.63 -4.09
N VAL A 176 -8.83 -11.07 -3.69
CA VAL A 176 -7.52 -11.73 -3.87
C VAL A 176 -6.76 -11.71 -2.57
N ILE A 177 -6.29 -12.88 -2.14
CA ILE A 177 -5.38 -13.01 -1.01
C ILE A 177 -3.93 -12.90 -1.49
N VAL A 178 -3.12 -12.14 -0.75
CA VAL A 178 -1.69 -11.98 -1.00
C VAL A 178 -0.86 -12.25 0.25
N GLU A 179 0.40 -12.66 0.04
CA GLU A 179 1.37 -12.73 1.12
C GLU A 179 1.59 -11.33 1.73
N CYS A 180 1.70 -11.23 3.05
CA CYS A 180 2.07 -9.98 3.69
C CYS A 180 3.55 -9.65 3.39
N ILE A 181 3.78 -8.65 2.53
CA ILE A 181 5.13 -8.20 2.14
C ILE A 181 6.01 -7.83 3.34
N CYS A 182 5.43 -7.25 4.40
CA CYS A 182 6.16 -6.91 5.61
C CYS A 182 6.71 -8.15 6.35
N ARG A 183 5.94 -9.24 6.40
CA ARG A 183 6.41 -10.51 6.99
C ARG A 183 7.41 -11.20 6.08
N LYS A 184 7.17 -11.19 4.76
CA LYS A 184 8.11 -11.73 3.77
C LYS A 184 9.47 -11.06 3.88
N LYS A 185 9.51 -9.72 3.92
CA LYS A 185 10.73 -8.93 4.16
C LYS A 185 11.45 -9.34 5.45
N LYS A 186 10.73 -9.53 6.57
CA LYS A 186 11.34 -9.99 7.83
C LYS A 186 11.93 -11.41 7.70
N SER A 187 11.20 -12.31 7.04
CA SER A 187 11.64 -13.69 6.82
C SER A 187 12.92 -13.76 5.98
N MET A 188 13.02 -12.94 4.92
CA MET A 188 14.24 -12.83 4.12
C MET A 188 15.44 -12.31 4.91
N GLY A 189 15.19 -11.55 5.99
CA GLY A 189 16.21 -11.12 6.96
C GLY A 189 16.42 -12.10 8.12
N GLY A 190 15.96 -13.35 8.01
CA GLY A 190 16.14 -14.40 9.03
C GLY A 190 15.25 -14.28 10.27
N LYS A 191 14.19 -13.46 10.24
CA LYS A 191 13.28 -13.26 11.38
C LYS A 191 11.85 -13.70 11.02
N SER A 192 11.26 -14.57 11.83
CA SER A 192 9.85 -14.96 11.70
C SER A 192 8.91 -13.96 12.40
N CYS A 193 7.65 -13.97 11.98
CA CYS A 193 6.59 -13.23 12.65
C CYS A 193 6.28 -13.89 14.00
N LYS A 194 6.16 -13.08 15.06
CA LYS A 194 5.86 -13.57 16.42
C LYS A 194 4.36 -13.78 16.70
N LYS A 195 3.50 -13.42 15.75
CA LYS A 195 2.02 -13.47 15.92
C LYS A 195 1.36 -14.61 15.16
N THR A 196 1.91 -15.03 14.04
CA THR A 196 1.34 -16.05 13.17
C THR A 196 2.40 -16.55 12.20
N ASP A 197 2.30 -17.81 11.79
CA ASP A 197 3.12 -18.45 10.77
C ASP A 197 2.54 -18.32 9.35
N ARG A 198 1.25 -17.96 9.23
CA ARG A 198 0.54 -17.78 7.96
C ARG A 198 1.18 -16.67 7.12
N LYS A 199 1.36 -16.92 5.82
CA LYS A 199 1.96 -15.96 4.88
C LYS A 199 0.91 -15.08 4.20
N GLU A 200 -0.18 -15.70 3.76
CA GLU A 200 -1.34 -15.10 3.11
C GLU A 200 -2.30 -14.51 4.16
N THR A 201 -2.29 -13.19 4.38
CA THR A 201 -3.25 -12.54 5.30
C THR A 201 -3.68 -11.13 4.88
N CYS A 202 -3.15 -10.59 3.78
CA CYS A 202 -3.57 -9.28 3.28
C CYS A 202 -4.48 -9.49 2.07
N LEU A 203 -5.55 -8.71 1.98
CA LEU A 203 -6.56 -8.83 0.93
C LEU A 203 -6.51 -7.63 0.00
N ALA A 204 -6.62 -7.87 -1.30
CA ALA A 204 -7.02 -6.89 -2.30
C ALA A 204 -8.49 -7.14 -2.67
N ILE A 205 -9.23 -6.08 -3.02
CA ILE A 205 -10.68 -6.11 -3.23
C ILE A 205 -11.03 -5.28 -4.48
N GLY A 206 -11.98 -5.77 -5.28
CA GLY A 206 -12.55 -5.03 -6.42
C GLY A 206 -11.51 -4.69 -7.47
N ASP A 207 -11.46 -3.42 -7.90
CA ASP A 207 -10.54 -2.96 -8.95
C ASP A 207 -9.07 -3.28 -8.61
N MET A 208 -8.65 -3.12 -7.34
CA MET A 208 -7.30 -3.46 -6.91
C MET A 208 -7.03 -4.97 -6.94
N ALA A 209 -8.04 -5.79 -6.64
CA ALA A 209 -7.94 -7.25 -6.81
C ALA A 209 -7.77 -7.62 -8.28
N GLN A 210 -8.51 -6.97 -9.18
CA GLN A 210 -8.36 -7.19 -10.62
C GLN A 210 -6.95 -6.86 -11.10
N THR A 211 -6.41 -5.69 -10.72
CA THR A 211 -5.02 -5.32 -11.04
C THR A 211 -4.01 -6.32 -10.47
N THR A 212 -4.29 -6.88 -9.29
CA THR A 212 -3.45 -7.91 -8.66
C THR A 212 -3.46 -9.21 -9.49
N ILE A 213 -4.62 -9.65 -9.98
CA ILE A 213 -4.78 -10.82 -10.87
C ILE A 213 -4.05 -10.60 -12.19
N ASP A 214 -4.26 -9.44 -12.83
CA ASP A 214 -3.66 -9.08 -14.11
C ASP A 214 -2.12 -9.04 -14.01
N SER A 215 -1.59 -8.70 -12.84
CA SER A 215 -0.16 -8.70 -12.54
C SER A 215 0.41 -10.11 -12.24
N GLY A 216 -0.44 -11.14 -12.21
CA GLY A 216 -0.06 -12.53 -11.91
C GLY A 216 0.25 -12.77 -10.43
N TYR A 217 -0.35 -11.99 -9.53
CA TYR A 217 -0.05 -12.01 -8.11
C TYR A 217 -1.22 -12.53 -7.26
N GLY A 218 -0.88 -13.19 -6.16
CA GLY A 218 -1.87 -13.67 -5.20
C GLY A 218 -2.73 -14.81 -5.74
N ARG A 219 -3.80 -15.08 -5.00
CA ARG A 219 -4.77 -16.12 -5.32
C ARG A 219 -6.18 -15.54 -5.18
N GLU A 220 -7.00 -15.72 -6.20
CA GLU A 220 -8.41 -15.35 -6.12
C GLU A 220 -9.13 -16.26 -5.11
N ILE A 221 -9.99 -15.67 -4.30
CA ILE A 221 -10.72 -16.35 -3.23
C ILE A 221 -12.19 -15.94 -3.23
N SER A 222 -13.04 -16.80 -2.66
CA SER A 222 -14.44 -16.45 -2.43
C SER A 222 -14.59 -15.44 -1.30
N ARG A 223 -15.72 -14.74 -1.26
CA ARG A 223 -16.10 -13.87 -0.14
C ARG A 223 -16.09 -14.61 1.20
N ASP A 224 -16.57 -15.85 1.22
CA ASP A 224 -16.63 -16.67 2.44
C ASP A 224 -15.23 -17.04 2.93
N GLU A 225 -14.31 -17.37 2.00
CA GLU A 225 -12.90 -17.57 2.34
C GLU A 225 -12.26 -16.27 2.87
N ALA A 226 -12.55 -15.12 2.24
CA ALA A 226 -12.03 -13.82 2.70
C ALA A 226 -12.50 -13.51 4.12
N MET A 227 -13.77 -13.76 4.42
CA MET A 227 -14.35 -13.63 5.76
C MET A 227 -13.66 -14.54 6.78
N SER A 228 -13.49 -15.82 6.46
CA SER A 228 -12.80 -16.80 7.32
C SER A 228 -11.35 -16.40 7.62
N ILE A 229 -10.63 -15.91 6.61
CA ILE A 229 -9.25 -15.43 6.77
C ILE A 229 -9.20 -14.22 7.71
N ILE A 230 -10.10 -13.25 7.55
CA ILE A 230 -10.17 -12.08 8.43
C ILE A 230 -10.47 -12.47 9.87
N GLU A 231 -11.41 -13.39 10.10
CA GLU A 231 -11.70 -13.89 11.44
C GLU A 231 -10.47 -14.54 12.07
N GLN A 232 -9.75 -15.36 11.30
CA GLN A 232 -8.51 -15.96 11.78
C GLN A 232 -7.41 -14.91 12.02
N ASN A 233 -7.32 -13.86 11.20
CA ASN A 233 -6.38 -12.76 11.42
C ASN A 233 -6.63 -12.06 12.76
N GLN A 234 -7.89 -11.84 13.13
CA GLN A 234 -8.23 -11.28 14.44
C GLN A 234 -7.90 -12.24 15.57
N LYS A 235 -8.16 -13.56 15.42
CA LYS A 235 -7.78 -14.59 16.41
C LYS A 235 -6.28 -14.64 16.65
N ASP A 236 -5.47 -14.47 15.60
CA ASP A 236 -4.01 -14.40 15.68
C ASP A 236 -3.50 -13.07 16.31
N GLY A 237 -4.40 -12.13 16.62
CA GLY A 237 -4.07 -10.81 17.17
C GLY A 237 -3.46 -9.86 16.15
N LEU A 238 -3.81 -10.00 14.87
CA LEU A 238 -3.46 -9.04 13.82
C LEU A 238 -4.41 -7.84 13.84
N VAL A 239 -3.85 -6.66 13.64
CA VAL A 239 -4.58 -5.39 13.55
C VAL A 239 -5.01 -5.19 12.11
N LEU A 240 -6.31 -5.06 11.87
CA LEU A 240 -6.86 -4.88 10.52
C LEU A 240 -6.82 -3.40 10.13
N GLN A 241 -6.24 -3.13 8.96
CA GLN A 241 -6.06 -1.79 8.42
C GLN A 241 -6.56 -1.74 6.97
N PRO A 242 -7.86 -1.48 6.72
CA PRO A 242 -8.35 -1.25 5.37
C PRO A 242 -7.92 0.10 4.79
N SER A 243 -8.12 0.25 3.48
CA SER A 243 -8.09 1.56 2.81
C SER A 243 -9.05 2.54 3.49
N ASN A 244 -8.68 3.81 3.55
CA ASN A 244 -9.47 4.85 4.21
C ASN A 244 -10.58 5.42 3.30
N THR A 245 -11.33 4.55 2.63
CA THR A 245 -12.39 4.90 1.68
C THR A 245 -13.68 4.14 2.01
N LYS A 246 -14.84 4.65 1.56
CA LYS A 246 -16.17 4.04 1.83
C LYS A 246 -16.23 2.56 1.43
N LYS A 247 -15.58 2.23 0.32
CA LYS A 247 -15.43 0.88 -0.22
C LYS A 247 -13.97 0.49 -0.05
N ALA A 248 -13.71 -0.54 0.75
CA ALA A 248 -12.35 -1.00 0.96
C ALA A 248 -11.75 -1.54 -0.35
N GLU A 249 -10.56 -1.08 -0.71
CA GLU A 249 -9.78 -1.56 -1.85
C GLU A 249 -8.78 -2.62 -1.41
N PHE A 250 -8.38 -2.59 -0.14
CA PHE A 250 -7.54 -3.60 0.49
C PHE A 250 -7.83 -3.70 1.98
N ILE A 251 -7.36 -4.78 2.60
CA ILE A 251 -7.27 -4.96 4.05
C ILE A 251 -5.90 -5.53 4.40
N CYS A 252 -5.08 -4.71 5.06
CA CYS A 252 -3.82 -5.15 5.63
C CYS A 252 -4.04 -5.77 7.02
N SER A 253 -3.45 -6.94 7.26
CA SER A 253 -3.52 -7.61 8.57
C SER A 253 -2.17 -7.53 9.27
N CYS A 254 -1.99 -6.47 10.04
CA CYS A 254 -0.71 -6.00 10.52
C CYS A 254 -0.35 -6.59 11.89
N CYS A 255 0.92 -6.93 12.09
CA CYS A 255 1.47 -7.28 13.40
C CYS A 255 2.50 -6.25 13.85
N GLY A 256 2.57 -6.01 15.16
CA GLY A 256 3.52 -5.03 15.73
C GLY A 256 5.00 -5.42 15.63
N CYS A 257 5.32 -6.65 15.20
CA CYS A 257 6.71 -7.13 15.04
C CYS A 257 7.25 -7.04 13.60
N CYS A 258 6.37 -7.01 12.59
CA CYS A 258 6.79 -7.02 11.19
C CYS A 258 6.33 -5.79 10.39
N CYS A 259 5.14 -5.26 10.67
CA CYS A 259 4.53 -4.22 9.85
C CYS A 259 5.36 -2.92 9.85
N GLY A 260 5.67 -2.42 8.65
CA GLY A 260 6.38 -1.15 8.47
C GLY A 260 5.57 0.04 8.97
N MET A 261 4.28 0.09 8.66
CA MET A 261 3.39 1.17 9.07
C MET A 261 3.20 1.24 10.58
N LEU A 262 2.97 0.09 11.25
CA LEU A 262 2.91 0.07 12.71
C LEU A 262 4.25 0.41 13.36
N GLY A 263 5.37 -0.01 12.74
CA GLY A 263 6.71 0.37 13.18
C GLY A 263 6.95 1.87 13.10
N MET A 264 6.49 2.51 12.01
CA MET A 264 6.59 3.95 11.80
C MET A 264 5.76 4.72 12.83
N HIS A 265 4.49 4.35 13.04
CA HIS A 265 3.66 4.98 14.07
C HIS A 265 4.32 4.91 15.45
N LYS A 266 4.85 3.73 15.85
CA LYS A 266 5.55 3.55 17.14
C LYS A 266 6.80 4.41 17.30
N SER A 267 7.41 4.87 16.22
CA SER A 267 8.59 5.72 16.27
C SER A 267 8.27 7.20 16.53
N LEU A 268 6.99 7.59 16.44
CA LEU A 268 6.56 8.95 16.70
C LEU A 268 6.36 9.22 18.20
N PRO A 269 6.63 10.44 18.69
CA PRO A 269 6.38 10.80 20.09
C PRO A 269 4.91 10.68 20.51
N LYS A 270 3.97 10.99 19.60
CA LYS A 270 2.52 10.91 19.81
C LYS A 270 1.85 10.20 18.62
N PRO A 271 1.90 8.87 18.55
CA PRO A 271 1.40 8.11 17.40
C PRO A 271 -0.10 8.31 17.13
N VAL A 272 -0.88 8.60 18.17
CA VAL A 272 -2.33 8.78 18.11
C VAL A 272 -2.75 9.97 17.22
N ASP A 273 -1.90 11.00 17.12
CA ASP A 273 -2.17 12.21 16.34
C ASP A 273 -2.19 11.93 14.83
N PHE A 274 -1.59 10.81 14.41
CA PHE A 274 -1.45 10.40 13.01
C PHE A 274 -2.32 9.18 12.66
N TRP A 275 -3.17 8.74 13.59
CA TRP A 275 -3.93 7.50 13.45
C TRP A 275 -5.39 7.75 13.08
N ALA A 276 -5.75 7.38 11.85
CA ALA A 276 -7.14 7.38 11.39
C ALA A 276 -7.92 6.20 12.02
N THR A 277 -8.83 6.53 12.94
CA THR A 277 -9.78 5.60 13.56
C THR A 277 -10.92 6.41 14.18
N ASN A 278 -12.13 5.86 14.11
CA ASN A 278 -13.30 6.44 14.79
C ASN A 278 -13.40 6.02 16.26
N PHE A 279 -12.47 5.19 16.75
CA PHE A 279 -12.44 4.69 18.11
C PHE A 279 -11.19 5.16 18.85
N ARG A 280 -11.37 5.57 20.11
CA ARG A 280 -10.30 5.86 21.06
C ARG A 280 -10.48 4.97 22.28
N ALA A 281 -9.39 4.32 22.69
CA ALA A 281 -9.36 3.63 23.97
C ALA A 281 -9.45 4.67 25.08
N LYS A 282 -10.35 4.46 26.04
CA LYS A 282 -10.47 5.27 27.25
C LYS A 282 -10.31 4.36 28.46
N VAL A 283 -9.42 4.72 29.36
CA VAL A 283 -9.26 4.00 30.63
C VAL A 283 -10.54 4.15 31.44
N ASN A 284 -11.14 3.03 31.82
CA ASN A 284 -12.16 3.03 32.85
C ASN A 284 -11.45 3.03 34.21
N ALA A 285 -11.50 4.18 34.89
CA ALA A 285 -10.83 4.39 36.18
C ALA A 285 -11.34 3.44 37.28
N GLU A 286 -12.61 3.05 37.23
CA GLU A 286 -13.24 2.18 38.24
C GLU A 286 -12.74 0.72 38.13
N SER A 287 -12.44 0.26 36.91
CA SER A 287 -11.88 -1.08 36.67
C SER A 287 -10.35 -1.09 36.59
N CYS A 288 -9.69 0.06 36.76
CA CYS A 288 -8.26 0.18 36.58
C CYS A 288 -7.52 -0.45 37.78
N VAL A 289 -6.68 -1.45 37.50
CA VAL A 289 -5.82 -2.10 38.50
C VAL A 289 -4.40 -1.53 38.53
N ALA A 290 -4.18 -0.36 37.92
CA ALA A 290 -2.89 0.31 37.85
C ALA A 290 -1.72 -0.57 37.34
N CYS A 291 -1.99 -1.45 36.36
CA CYS A 291 -0.98 -2.36 35.81
C CYS A 291 -0.04 -1.71 34.77
N GLY A 292 -0.26 -0.45 34.40
CA GLY A 292 0.54 0.27 33.41
C GLY A 292 0.33 -0.18 31.95
N MET A 293 -0.60 -1.11 31.67
CA MET A 293 -0.80 -1.62 30.30
C MET A 293 -1.47 -0.63 29.33
N CYS A 294 -2.18 0.37 29.86
CA CYS A 294 -2.96 1.34 29.10
C CYS A 294 -2.41 2.77 29.22
N GLU A 295 -1.15 2.92 29.66
CA GLU A 295 -0.41 4.19 29.71
C GLU A 295 0.04 4.64 28.31
#